data_AF-A0AAP2W6K3-F1
#
_entry.id   AF-A0AAP2W6K3-F1
#
_cell.length_a   1.000
_cell.length_b   1.000
_cell.length_c   1.000
_cell.angle_alpha   90.00
_cell.angle_beta   90.00
_cell.angle_gamma   90.00
#
_symmetry.space_group_name_H-M   'P 1'
#
loop_
_entity.id
_entity.type
_entity.pdbx_description
1 polymer ?
#
loop_
_entity_poly.entity_id
_entity_poly.type
_entity_poly.pdbx_seq_one_letter_code
_entity_poly.pdbx_strand_id
1 'polypeptide(L)'
;MRLYTSSFKFSFSDLFLPVMNDKKHDVEEKVEREAEPIEVSEVGGDVELIEKLLKSEPRTDKLDAQLISLTIMSGIVALIGLFLNNAAIVIGAMVISPLLAPVYALSIYAVMGRYREALENLRVLIILIILIMVFSAIMTFVFSFFWSLQITPEILSRTKGHEILIMMAVILGMAVVIAHTRGFPDTIIGIGIAIALIPPAVVTGLSFVIYREGFLPALILTINNILGLIIGSFLALISLGVGPKWYFKKEESKKILIRILVLLVVILVILTILMNLL
;
A
#
# COMPACT_ATOMS: atom_id res chain seq x y z
N MET A 1 18.40 57.01 -50.94
CA MET A 1 19.64 57.02 -50.15
C MET A 1 19.24 56.89 -48.68
N ARG A 2 19.40 55.70 -48.11
CA ARG A 2 18.97 55.32 -46.75
C ARG A 2 20.00 55.81 -45.74
N LEU A 3 19.57 56.51 -44.69
CA LEU A 3 20.20 56.50 -43.38
C LEU A 3 19.09 56.57 -42.33
N TYR A 4 18.80 55.44 -41.70
CA TYR A 4 18.01 55.38 -40.47
C TYR A 4 18.83 54.55 -39.47
N THR A 5 19.29 55.25 -38.44
CA THR A 5 19.94 54.72 -37.25
C THR A 5 18.97 53.80 -36.51
N SER A 6 19.37 52.54 -36.31
CA SER A 6 18.63 51.57 -35.48
C SER A 6 19.54 51.14 -34.34
N SER A 7 19.22 51.66 -33.15
CA SER A 7 19.77 51.26 -31.87
C SER A 7 19.37 49.82 -31.55
N PHE A 8 20.36 48.93 -31.52
CA PHE A 8 20.22 47.52 -31.16
C PHE A 8 19.89 47.41 -29.65
N LYS A 9 18.63 47.15 -29.32
CA LYS A 9 18.21 46.69 -27.98
C LYS A 9 17.90 45.19 -28.09
N PHE A 10 18.84 44.36 -27.63
CA PHE A 10 18.62 42.92 -27.50
C PHE A 10 17.79 42.69 -26.22
N SER A 11 16.54 42.23 -26.37
CA SER A 11 15.63 41.92 -25.27
C SER A 11 15.69 40.43 -24.95
N PHE A 12 15.77 40.08 -23.67
CA PHE A 12 15.83 38.70 -23.17
C PHE A 12 14.59 37.84 -23.54
N SER A 13 13.52 38.47 -24.04
CA SER A 13 12.28 37.84 -24.51
C SER A 13 12.45 37.03 -25.80
N ASP A 14 13.41 37.38 -26.65
CA ASP A 14 13.50 36.83 -28.01
C ASP A 14 14.17 35.45 -28.04
N LEU A 15 14.79 35.04 -26.92
CA LEU A 15 15.49 33.77 -26.78
C LEU A 15 14.57 32.59 -26.40
N PHE A 16 13.35 32.87 -25.90
CA PHE A 16 12.47 31.85 -25.31
C PHE A 16 11.14 31.63 -26.05
N LEU A 17 10.82 32.43 -27.07
CA LEU A 17 9.55 32.31 -27.79
C LEU A 17 9.42 31.11 -28.77
N PRO A 18 10.49 30.50 -29.35
CA PRO A 18 10.26 29.36 -30.25
C PRO A 18 9.92 28.05 -29.51
N VAL A 19 10.23 27.93 -28.20
CA VAL A 19 10.03 26.68 -27.43
C VAL A 19 8.60 26.55 -26.88
N MET A 20 7.87 27.67 -26.76
CA MET A 20 6.50 27.69 -26.22
C MET A 20 5.41 27.50 -27.26
N ASN A 21 5.73 27.63 -28.56
CA ASN A 21 4.72 27.54 -29.62
C ASN A 21 4.54 26.12 -30.18
N ASP A 22 5.54 25.25 -30.05
CA ASP A 22 5.47 23.85 -30.52
C ASP A 22 4.74 22.94 -29.52
N LYS A 23 4.77 23.29 -28.22
CA LYS A 23 4.12 22.49 -27.16
C LYS A 23 2.65 22.83 -26.92
N LYS A 24 2.09 23.87 -27.54
CA LYS A 24 0.67 24.22 -27.36
C LYS A 24 -0.26 23.32 -28.20
N HIS A 25 0.12 23.02 -29.44
CA HIS A 25 -0.71 22.16 -30.30
C HIS A 25 -0.67 20.67 -29.88
N ASP A 26 0.43 20.20 -29.30
CA ASP A 26 0.53 18.80 -28.83
C ASP A 26 -0.15 18.54 -27.47
N VAL A 27 -0.44 19.59 -26.69
CA VAL A 27 -1.07 19.47 -25.37
C VAL A 27 -2.59 19.63 -25.47
N GLU A 28 -3.09 20.53 -26.34
CA GLU A 28 -4.54 20.69 -26.53
C GLU A 28 -5.18 19.43 -27.15
N GLU A 29 -4.52 18.73 -28.08
CA GLU A 29 -5.07 17.50 -28.69
C GLU A 29 -5.02 16.28 -27.75
N LYS A 30 -4.14 16.28 -26.74
CA LYS A 30 -4.05 15.20 -25.73
C LYS A 30 -5.03 15.37 -24.57
N VAL A 31 -5.38 16.60 -24.22
CA VAL A 31 -6.32 16.89 -23.12
C VAL A 31 -7.78 16.63 -23.54
N GLU A 32 -8.10 16.75 -24.83
CA GLU A 32 -9.47 16.53 -25.32
C GLU A 32 -9.84 15.05 -25.50
N ARG A 33 -8.86 14.12 -25.48
CA ARG A 33 -9.11 12.66 -25.52
C ARG A 33 -9.33 12.00 -24.14
N GLU A 34 -9.17 12.74 -23.03
CA GLU A 34 -9.37 12.23 -21.66
C GLU A 34 -10.65 12.74 -20.99
N ALA A 35 -11.52 13.45 -21.72
CA ALA A 35 -12.76 14.03 -21.18
C ALA A 35 -14.05 13.48 -21.83
N GLU A 36 -14.06 12.19 -22.21
CA GLU A 36 -15.35 11.52 -22.50
C GLU A 36 -16.07 11.18 -21.19
N PRO A 37 -17.36 11.57 -21.03
CA PRO A 37 -18.14 11.21 -19.87
C PRO A 37 -18.35 9.69 -19.88
N ILE A 38 -17.72 9.00 -18.92
CA ILE A 38 -17.82 7.55 -18.79
C ILE A 38 -19.27 7.20 -18.43
N GLU A 39 -19.98 6.63 -19.40
CA GLU A 39 -21.34 6.11 -19.21
C GLU A 39 -21.34 5.07 -18.08
N VAL A 40 -22.24 5.25 -17.12
CA VAL A 40 -22.52 4.29 -16.06
C VAL A 40 -23.17 3.08 -16.72
N SER A 41 -22.37 2.08 -17.08
CA SER A 41 -22.89 0.83 -17.63
C SER A 41 -23.55 -0.01 -16.53
N GLU A 42 -24.83 -0.26 -16.72
CA GLU A 42 -25.69 -1.01 -15.81
C GLU A 42 -25.20 -2.47 -15.63
N VAL A 43 -24.91 -2.79 -14.37
CA VAL A 43 -25.25 -4.05 -13.67
C VAL A 43 -25.29 -5.32 -14.55
N GLY A 44 -24.11 -5.70 -15.05
CA GLY A 44 -23.86 -7.02 -15.67
C GLY A 44 -22.39 -7.50 -15.61
N GLY A 45 -21.45 -6.64 -15.18
CA GLY A 45 -20.00 -6.81 -15.38
C GLY A 45 -19.19 -7.48 -14.26
N ASP A 46 -19.81 -8.04 -13.21
CA ASP A 46 -19.09 -8.50 -12.02
C ASP A 46 -18.09 -9.64 -12.27
N VAL A 47 -18.39 -10.54 -13.22
CA VAL A 47 -17.51 -11.68 -13.55
C VAL A 47 -16.37 -11.24 -14.45
N GLU A 48 -16.61 -10.31 -15.37
CA GLU A 48 -15.59 -9.75 -16.25
C GLU A 48 -14.63 -8.84 -15.49
N LEU A 49 -15.14 -8.08 -14.51
CA LEU A 49 -14.32 -7.33 -13.56
C LEU A 49 -13.41 -8.31 -12.80
N ILE A 50 -13.98 -9.31 -12.13
CA ILE A 50 -13.22 -10.35 -11.43
C ILE A 50 -12.18 -11.04 -12.32
N GLU A 51 -12.53 -11.38 -13.56
CA GLU A 51 -11.64 -12.04 -14.51
C GLU A 51 -10.52 -11.10 -14.98
N LYS A 52 -10.82 -9.82 -15.16
CA LYS A 52 -9.83 -8.77 -15.46
C LYS A 52 -8.88 -8.56 -14.27
N LEU A 53 -9.40 -8.56 -13.05
CA LEU A 53 -8.64 -8.44 -11.79
C LEU A 53 -7.72 -9.66 -11.54
N LEU A 54 -8.15 -10.86 -11.93
CA LEU A 54 -7.34 -12.09 -11.85
C LEU A 54 -6.33 -12.21 -13.00
N LYS A 55 -6.62 -11.66 -14.18
CA LYS A 55 -5.73 -11.67 -15.35
C LYS A 55 -4.63 -10.60 -15.27
N SER A 56 -4.88 -9.48 -14.58
CA SER A 56 -3.88 -8.44 -14.32
C SER A 56 -2.87 -8.84 -13.24
N GLU A 57 -3.07 -9.97 -12.57
CA GLU A 57 -2.26 -10.38 -11.44
C GLU A 57 -1.03 -11.18 -11.91
N PRO A 58 0.21 -10.75 -11.60
CA PRO A 58 1.33 -11.66 -11.68
C PRO A 58 1.05 -12.80 -10.70
N ARG A 59 1.06 -14.05 -11.19
CA ARG A 59 0.90 -15.26 -10.36
C ARG A 59 1.92 -15.23 -9.23
N THR A 60 1.48 -14.81 -8.04
CA THR A 60 2.33 -14.61 -6.85
C THR A 60 2.02 -15.67 -5.79
N ASP A 61 1.63 -16.87 -6.23
CA ASP A 61 1.51 -18.06 -5.39
C ASP A 61 2.88 -18.57 -4.91
N LYS A 62 3.98 -17.99 -5.42
CA LYS A 62 5.35 -18.39 -5.10
C LYS A 62 6.16 -17.19 -4.62
N LEU A 63 6.89 -17.42 -3.53
CA LEU A 63 7.97 -16.56 -3.09
C LEU A 63 9.10 -16.67 -4.11
N ASP A 64 9.27 -15.64 -4.93
CA ASP A 64 10.41 -15.51 -5.82
C ASP A 64 11.53 -14.67 -5.17
N ALA A 65 12.77 -14.91 -5.58
CA ALA A 65 13.96 -14.19 -5.12
C ALA A 65 13.84 -12.67 -5.35
N GLN A 66 13.15 -12.24 -6.41
CA GLN A 66 12.89 -10.82 -6.67
C GLN A 66 12.01 -10.19 -5.59
N LEU A 67 10.90 -10.85 -5.21
CA LEU A 67 10.01 -10.38 -4.14
C LEU A 67 10.75 -10.28 -2.81
N ILE A 68 11.51 -11.32 -2.47
CA ILE A 68 12.29 -11.39 -1.23
C ILE A 68 13.34 -10.27 -1.19
N SER A 69 14.13 -10.13 -2.26
CA SER A 69 15.22 -9.13 -2.30
C SER A 69 14.69 -7.70 -2.20
N LEU A 70 13.67 -7.34 -2.97
CA LEU A 70 13.04 -6.01 -2.91
C LEU A 70 12.42 -5.73 -1.55
N THR A 71 11.78 -6.72 -0.94
CA THR A 71 11.18 -6.59 0.40
C THR A 71 12.25 -6.33 1.47
N ILE A 72 13.36 -7.07 1.43
CA ILE A 72 14.47 -6.89 2.38
C ILE A 72 15.11 -5.51 2.16
N MET A 73 15.39 -5.13 0.92
CA MET A 73 15.97 -3.81 0.60
C MET A 73 15.05 -2.67 1.07
N SER A 74 13.74 -2.77 0.80
CA SER A 74 12.76 -1.80 1.29
C SER A 74 12.77 -1.70 2.81
N GLY A 75 12.80 -2.83 3.53
CA GLY A 75 12.85 -2.84 5.00
C GLY A 75 14.11 -2.16 5.55
N ILE A 76 15.27 -2.39 4.93
CA ILE A 76 16.54 -1.80 5.34
C ILE A 76 16.56 -0.28 5.08
N VAL A 77 16.08 0.17 3.91
CA VAL A 77 15.99 1.61 3.62
C VAL A 77 15.01 2.30 4.56
N ALA A 78 13.87 1.67 4.86
CA ALA A 78 12.92 2.17 5.85
C ALA A 78 13.54 2.23 7.26
N LEU A 79 14.34 1.24 7.66
CA LEU A 79 15.08 1.23 8.93
C LEU A 79 16.02 2.44 9.04
N ILE A 80 16.78 2.72 7.98
CA ILE A 80 17.67 3.89 7.92
C ILE A 80 16.84 5.18 8.04
N GLY A 81 15.73 5.29 7.31
CA GLY A 81 14.83 6.44 7.39
C GLY A 81 14.28 6.66 8.80
N LEU A 82 13.92 5.59 9.51
CA LEU A 82 13.44 5.64 10.89
C LEU A 82 14.53 6.13 11.86
N PHE A 83 15.75 5.63 11.76
CA PHE A 83 16.87 6.10 12.59
C PHE A 83 17.30 7.55 12.29
N LEU A 84 17.13 7.99 11.04
CA LEU A 84 17.37 9.37 10.64
C LEU A 84 16.19 10.31 10.96
N ASN A 85 15.09 9.79 11.53
CA ASN A 85 13.85 10.54 11.75
C ASN A 85 13.37 11.27 10.48
N ASN A 86 13.45 10.59 9.33
CA ASN A 86 13.19 11.16 8.02
C ASN A 86 12.07 10.39 7.30
N ALA A 87 10.85 10.93 7.39
CA ALA A 87 9.67 10.36 6.74
C ALA A 87 9.80 10.25 5.22
N ALA A 88 10.55 11.15 4.55
CA ALA A 88 10.72 11.08 3.10
C ALA A 88 11.52 9.84 2.67
N ILE A 89 12.54 9.45 3.44
CA ILE A 89 13.28 8.20 3.18
C ILE A 89 12.39 6.99 3.46
N VAL A 90 11.60 7.04 4.54
CA VAL A 90 10.65 5.97 4.88
C VAL A 90 9.60 5.78 3.78
N ILE A 91 9.06 6.87 3.24
CA ILE A 91 8.11 6.84 2.09
C ILE A 91 8.82 6.36 0.82
N GLY A 92 10.03 6.82 0.54
CA GLY A 92 10.82 6.36 -0.60
C GLY A 92 11.06 4.84 -0.58
N ALA A 93 11.30 4.27 0.60
CA ALA A 93 11.40 2.84 0.79
C ALA A 93 10.10 2.10 0.41
N MET A 94 8.94 2.65 0.81
CA MET A 94 7.63 2.04 0.55
C MET A 94 7.33 1.84 -0.94
N VAL A 95 7.81 2.75 -1.80
CA VAL A 95 7.61 2.69 -3.26
C VAL A 95 8.25 1.44 -3.87
N ILE A 96 9.33 0.95 -3.27
CA ILE A 96 10.12 -0.20 -3.78
C ILE A 96 9.42 -1.53 -3.47
N SER A 97 8.57 -1.56 -2.45
CA SER A 97 8.11 -2.79 -1.84
C SER A 97 7.01 -3.50 -2.65
N PRO A 98 7.16 -4.79 -2.98
CA PRO A 98 6.19 -5.53 -3.78
C PRO A 98 5.07 -6.16 -2.92
N LEU A 99 4.54 -5.42 -1.94
CA LEU A 99 3.48 -5.93 -1.03
C LEU A 99 2.07 -5.85 -1.63
N LEU A 100 1.91 -5.16 -2.77
CA LEU A 100 0.63 -5.03 -3.46
C LEU A 100 0.02 -6.39 -3.79
N ALA A 101 0.77 -7.21 -4.52
CA ALA A 101 0.30 -8.46 -5.08
C ALA A 101 -0.30 -9.41 -4.02
N PRO A 102 0.38 -9.77 -2.91
CA PRO A 102 -0.18 -10.71 -1.95
C PRO A 102 -1.40 -10.17 -1.18
N VAL A 103 -1.46 -8.86 -0.90
CA VAL A 103 -2.61 -8.26 -0.18
C VAL A 103 -3.84 -8.16 -1.09
N TYR A 104 -3.62 -7.78 -2.34
CA TYR A 104 -4.67 -7.65 -3.32
C TYR A 104 -5.26 -9.03 -3.69
N ALA A 105 -4.41 -10.01 -4.02
CA ALA A 105 -4.79 -11.39 -4.28
C ALA A 105 -5.59 -12.01 -3.13
N LEU A 106 -5.12 -11.83 -1.89
CA LEU A 106 -5.82 -12.28 -0.68
C LEU A 106 -7.26 -11.74 -0.63
N SER A 107 -7.43 -10.46 -0.90
CA SER A 107 -8.73 -9.77 -0.83
C SER A 107 -9.70 -10.31 -1.88
N ILE A 108 -9.22 -10.47 -3.12
CA ILE A 108 -9.97 -10.96 -4.28
C ILE A 108 -10.37 -12.43 -4.09
N TYR A 109 -9.43 -13.32 -3.77
CA TYR A 109 -9.71 -14.74 -3.56
C TYR A 109 -10.64 -14.99 -2.38
N ALA A 110 -10.50 -14.24 -1.29
CA ALA A 110 -11.36 -14.39 -0.14
C ALA A 110 -12.83 -14.04 -0.44
N VAL A 111 -13.08 -12.98 -1.22
CA VAL A 111 -14.45 -12.60 -1.63
C VAL A 111 -15.05 -13.57 -2.65
N MET A 112 -14.21 -14.18 -3.51
CA MET A 112 -14.65 -15.24 -4.42
C MET A 112 -14.95 -16.58 -3.74
N GLY A 113 -14.68 -16.71 -2.43
CA GLY A 113 -14.79 -17.98 -1.72
C GLY A 113 -13.69 -18.99 -2.07
N ARG A 114 -12.61 -18.54 -2.74
CA ARG A 114 -11.41 -19.31 -3.05
C ARG A 114 -10.46 -19.29 -1.85
N TYR A 115 -10.93 -19.88 -0.74
CA TYR A 115 -10.26 -19.77 0.57
C TYR A 115 -8.86 -20.36 0.59
N ARG A 116 -8.59 -21.39 -0.22
CA ARG A 116 -7.27 -22.02 -0.27
C ARG A 116 -6.23 -21.05 -0.83
N GLU A 117 -6.56 -20.40 -1.94
CA GLU A 117 -5.73 -19.41 -2.62
C GLU A 117 -5.59 -18.13 -1.79
N ALA A 118 -6.66 -17.74 -1.10
CA ALA A 118 -6.61 -16.65 -0.11
C ALA A 118 -5.59 -16.98 1.00
N LEU A 119 -5.66 -18.17 1.59
CA LEU A 119 -4.73 -18.60 2.64
C LEU A 119 -3.29 -18.73 2.15
N GLU A 120 -3.07 -19.15 0.90
CA GLU A 120 -1.75 -19.19 0.28
C GLU A 120 -1.14 -17.78 0.16
N ASN A 121 -1.93 -16.79 -0.29
CA ASN A 121 -1.48 -15.39 -0.37
C ASN A 121 -1.28 -14.75 1.01
N LEU A 122 -2.13 -15.09 2.00
CA LEU A 122 -1.93 -14.68 3.38
C LEU A 122 -0.60 -15.21 3.95
N ARG A 123 -0.24 -16.47 3.64
CA ARG A 123 1.05 -17.03 4.05
C ARG A 123 2.22 -16.29 3.41
N VAL A 124 2.14 -15.98 2.12
CA VAL A 124 3.18 -15.19 1.42
C VAL A 124 3.34 -13.82 2.07
N LEU A 125 2.23 -13.11 2.33
CA LEU A 125 2.24 -11.83 3.02
C LEU A 125 2.92 -11.92 4.39
N ILE A 126 2.53 -12.89 5.21
CA ILE A 126 3.10 -13.09 6.55
C ILE A 126 4.60 -13.37 6.46
N ILE A 127 5.05 -14.20 5.51
CA ILE A 127 6.48 -14.49 5.32
C ILE A 127 7.25 -13.22 4.96
N LEU A 128 6.74 -12.38 4.06
CA LEU A 128 7.37 -11.11 3.69
C LEU A 128 7.46 -10.15 4.89
N ILE A 129 6.40 -10.05 5.70
CA ILE A 129 6.40 -9.22 6.92
C ILE A 129 7.40 -9.75 7.96
N ILE A 130 7.46 -11.07 8.16
CA ILE A 130 8.45 -11.69 9.05
C ILE A 130 9.86 -11.43 8.55
N LEU A 131 10.11 -11.52 7.24
CA LEU A 131 11.41 -11.19 6.66
C LEU A 131 11.80 -9.73 6.96
N ILE A 132 10.88 -8.77 6.80
CA ILE A 132 11.13 -7.37 7.19
C ILE A 132 11.51 -7.27 8.67
N MET A 133 10.76 -7.92 9.56
CA MET A 133 11.02 -7.91 11.00
C MET A 133 12.38 -8.53 11.36
N VAL A 134 12.70 -9.69 10.79
CA VAL A 134 13.96 -10.40 11.07
C VAL A 134 15.15 -9.62 10.53
N PHE A 135 15.11 -9.16 9.28
CA PHE A 135 16.22 -8.42 8.69
C PHE A 135 16.40 -7.04 9.33
N SER A 136 15.32 -6.35 9.71
CA SER A 136 15.45 -5.10 10.47
C SER A 136 16.04 -5.32 11.86
N ALA A 137 15.70 -6.41 12.55
CA ALA A 137 16.35 -6.80 13.81
C ALA A 137 17.84 -7.08 13.61
N ILE A 138 18.20 -7.92 12.62
CA ILE A 138 19.61 -8.23 12.31
C ILE A 138 20.40 -6.97 11.99
N MET A 139 19.88 -6.10 11.12
CA MET A 139 20.57 -4.86 10.74
C MET A 139 20.67 -3.88 11.91
N THR A 140 19.64 -3.79 12.76
CA THR A 140 19.69 -3.00 13.99
C THR A 140 20.79 -3.50 14.93
N PHE A 141 20.92 -4.82 15.10
CA PHE A 141 21.97 -5.43 15.89
C PHE A 141 23.36 -5.19 15.30
N VAL A 142 23.51 -5.24 13.97
CA VAL A 142 24.78 -4.90 13.31
C VAL A 142 25.11 -3.43 13.52
N PHE A 143 24.15 -2.53 13.30
CA PHE A 143 24.35 -1.09 13.43
C PHE A 143 24.67 -0.64 14.86
N SER A 144 24.18 -1.34 15.88
CA SER A 144 24.45 -1.00 17.28
C SER A 144 25.92 -1.17 17.68
N PHE A 145 26.71 -1.97 16.94
CA PHE A 145 28.16 -2.06 17.15
C PHE A 145 28.93 -0.86 16.60
N PHE A 146 28.40 -0.20 15.57
CA PHE A 146 29.11 0.88 14.86
C PHE A 146 28.60 2.27 15.25
N TRP A 147 27.34 2.40 15.66
CA TRP A 147 26.70 3.67 15.97
C TRP A 147 25.86 3.62 17.25
N SER A 148 25.74 4.76 17.93
CA SER A 148 24.79 4.93 19.03
C SER A 148 23.39 5.14 18.46
N LEU A 149 22.58 4.08 18.48
CA LEU A 149 21.20 4.12 17.99
C LEU A 149 20.28 4.75 19.03
N GLN A 150 19.49 5.73 18.62
CA GLN A 150 18.50 6.40 19.48
C GLN A 150 17.08 6.14 18.97
N ILE A 151 16.12 6.17 19.88
CA ILE A 151 14.71 6.04 19.55
C ILE A 151 14.19 7.41 19.09
N THR A 152 13.81 7.49 17.82
CA THR A 152 13.35 8.72 17.18
C THR A 152 11.84 8.91 17.33
N PRO A 153 11.31 10.14 17.15
CA PRO A 153 9.88 10.40 17.07
C PRO A 153 9.14 9.54 16.03
N GLU A 154 9.73 9.33 14.85
CA GLU A 154 9.17 8.45 13.83
C GLU A 154 9.00 7.00 14.34
N ILE A 155 9.97 6.46 15.09
CA ILE A 155 9.86 5.14 15.73
C ILE A 155 8.74 5.14 16.79
N LEU A 156 8.72 6.15 17.68
CA LEU A 156 7.72 6.25 18.75
C LEU A 156 6.29 6.37 18.22
N SER A 157 6.10 7.01 17.06
CA SER A 157 4.79 7.12 16.41
C SER A 157 4.20 5.77 15.99
N ARG A 158 5.04 4.72 15.91
CA ARG A 158 4.64 3.35 15.56
C ARG A 158 4.60 2.41 16.77
N THR A 159 4.89 2.91 17.97
CA THR A 159 4.79 2.14 19.23
C THR A 159 3.73 2.69 20.15
N LYS A 160 3.49 4.00 20.15
CA LYS A 160 2.43 4.62 20.98
C LYS A 160 1.10 4.50 20.24
N GLY A 161 0.15 3.79 20.84
CA GLY A 161 -1.15 3.43 20.28
C GLY A 161 -1.95 4.62 19.77
N HIS A 162 -1.85 4.88 18.48
CA HIS A 162 -2.82 5.72 17.77
C HIS A 162 -3.84 4.82 17.10
N GLU A 163 -5.04 4.76 17.66
CA GLU A 163 -6.22 4.10 17.05
C GLU A 163 -6.48 4.60 15.62
N ILE A 164 -6.06 5.83 15.34
CA ILE A 164 -6.12 6.48 14.02
C ILE A 164 -5.33 5.71 12.96
N LEU A 165 -4.21 5.08 13.31
CA LEU A 165 -3.42 4.29 12.34
C LEU A 165 -4.17 3.03 11.88
N ILE A 166 -5.01 2.46 12.75
CA ILE A 166 -5.86 1.32 12.42
C ILE A 166 -6.98 1.77 11.48
N MET A 167 -7.60 2.91 11.76
CA MET A 167 -8.61 3.52 10.88
C MET A 167 -8.03 3.84 9.50
N MET A 168 -6.80 4.37 9.46
CA MET A 168 -6.06 4.61 8.23
C MET A 168 -5.87 3.30 7.43
N ALA A 169 -5.49 2.20 8.08
CA ALA A 169 -5.33 0.91 7.40
C ALA A 169 -6.64 0.40 6.78
N VAL A 170 -7.78 0.57 7.46
CA VAL A 170 -9.10 0.23 6.92
C VAL A 170 -9.44 1.07 5.68
N ILE A 171 -9.22 2.39 5.75
CA ILE A 171 -9.49 3.29 4.62
C ILE A 171 -8.56 2.97 3.45
N LEU A 172 -7.28 2.68 3.70
CA LEU A 172 -6.33 2.28 2.66
C LEU A 172 -6.74 0.96 2.00
N GLY A 173 -7.21 -0.02 2.76
CA GLY A 173 -7.75 -1.27 2.20
C GLY A 173 -8.93 -1.02 1.26
N MET A 174 -9.86 -0.14 1.66
CA MET A 174 -10.96 0.26 0.79
C MET A 174 -10.47 0.95 -0.48
N ALA A 175 -9.56 1.92 -0.32
CA ALA A 175 -9.01 2.70 -1.42
C ALA A 175 -8.27 1.83 -2.43
N VAL A 176 -7.51 0.83 -1.96
CA VAL A 176 -6.76 -0.11 -2.81
C VAL A 176 -7.67 -0.85 -3.77
N VAL A 177 -8.75 -1.44 -3.26
CA VAL A 177 -9.72 -2.17 -4.09
C VAL A 177 -10.41 -1.24 -5.08
N ILE A 178 -10.87 -0.07 -4.62
CA ILE A 178 -11.58 0.89 -5.47
C ILE A 178 -10.65 1.42 -6.57
N ALA A 179 -9.42 1.79 -6.22
CA ALA A 179 -8.43 2.30 -7.15
C ALA A 179 -8.05 1.26 -8.21
N HIS A 180 -7.83 0.01 -7.79
CA HIS A 180 -7.50 -1.06 -8.72
C HIS A 180 -8.66 -1.37 -9.68
N THR A 181 -9.91 -1.44 -9.17
CA THR A 181 -11.13 -1.58 -9.99
C THR A 181 -11.29 -0.43 -11.00
N ARG A 182 -10.79 0.77 -10.67
CA ARG A 182 -10.82 1.95 -11.55
C ARG A 182 -9.59 2.09 -12.45
N GLY A 183 -8.68 1.11 -12.46
CA GLY A 183 -7.52 1.11 -13.36
C GLY A 183 -6.40 2.08 -12.97
N PHE A 184 -6.31 2.47 -11.69
CA PHE A 184 -5.17 3.28 -11.22
C PHE A 184 -3.86 2.49 -11.32
N PRO A 185 -2.71 3.16 -11.52
CA PRO A 185 -1.42 2.49 -11.57
C PRO A 185 -1.10 1.71 -10.30
N ASP A 186 -0.66 0.45 -10.46
CA ASP A 186 -0.29 -0.45 -9.38
C ASP A 186 0.74 0.17 -8.41
N THR A 187 1.65 1.00 -8.90
CA THR A 187 2.63 1.71 -8.04
C THR A 187 1.95 2.56 -6.97
N ILE A 188 0.89 3.30 -7.32
CA ILE A 188 0.18 4.17 -6.36
C ILE A 188 -0.56 3.33 -5.32
N ILE A 189 -1.16 2.23 -5.77
CA ILE A 189 -1.92 1.29 -4.93
C ILE A 189 -0.98 0.56 -3.96
N GLY A 190 0.19 0.13 -4.46
CA GLY A 190 1.22 -0.53 -3.68
C GLY A 190 1.80 0.35 -2.57
N ILE A 191 1.98 1.65 -2.84
CA ILE A 191 2.38 2.64 -1.83
C ILE A 191 1.36 2.65 -0.67
N GLY A 192 0.06 2.64 -0.97
CA GLY A 192 -0.99 2.61 0.06
C GLY A 192 -0.85 1.42 1.03
N ILE A 193 -0.61 0.22 0.50
CA ILE A 193 -0.39 -0.99 1.31
C ILE A 193 0.91 -0.90 2.11
N ALA A 194 1.99 -0.43 1.46
CA ALA A 194 3.30 -0.29 2.06
C ALA A 194 3.31 0.73 3.22
N ILE A 195 2.55 1.83 3.12
CA ILE A 195 2.37 2.83 4.19
C ILE A 195 1.88 2.20 5.49
N ALA A 196 0.94 1.27 5.39
CA ALA A 196 0.35 0.60 6.53
C ALA A 196 1.26 -0.50 7.10
N LEU A 197 2.05 -1.19 6.27
CA LEU A 197 2.73 -2.42 6.69
C LEU A 197 4.22 -2.27 7.00
N ILE A 198 4.97 -1.52 6.18
CA ILE A 198 6.43 -1.53 6.26
C ILE A 198 6.96 -0.85 7.52
N PRO A 199 6.57 0.40 7.85
CA PRO A 199 7.09 1.05 9.05
C PRO A 199 6.83 0.27 10.34
N PRO A 200 5.59 -0.19 10.64
CA PRO A 200 5.37 -0.90 11.89
C PRO A 200 6.12 -2.25 11.91
N ALA A 201 6.23 -2.96 10.77
CA ALA A 201 7.01 -4.20 10.71
C ALA A 201 8.52 -3.96 10.98
N VAL A 202 9.10 -2.90 10.41
CA VAL A 202 10.50 -2.51 10.68
C VAL A 202 10.67 -2.08 12.14
N VAL A 203 9.71 -1.32 12.69
CA VAL A 203 9.73 -0.90 14.10
C VAL A 203 9.60 -2.09 15.04
N THR A 204 8.80 -3.11 14.71
CA THR A 204 8.75 -4.36 15.47
C THR A 204 10.13 -5.03 15.53
N GLY A 205 10.79 -5.18 14.38
CA GLY A 205 12.10 -5.83 14.31
C GLY A 205 13.20 -5.05 15.05
N LEU A 206 13.31 -3.74 14.86
CA LEU A 206 14.30 -2.94 15.59
C LEU A 206 14.01 -2.90 17.10
N SER A 207 12.73 -2.84 17.49
CA SER A 207 12.33 -2.76 18.91
C SER A 207 12.69 -4.04 19.67
N PHE A 208 12.68 -5.19 18.98
CA PHE A 208 13.17 -6.44 19.57
C PHE A 208 14.62 -6.34 20.07
N VAL A 209 15.45 -5.52 19.42
CA VAL A 209 16.89 -5.37 19.72
C VAL A 209 17.17 -4.24 20.69
N ILE A 210 16.62 -3.04 20.44
CA ILE A 210 17.02 -1.82 21.18
C ILE A 210 15.88 -1.15 21.95
N TYR A 211 14.62 -1.57 21.81
CA TYR A 211 13.47 -0.93 22.47
C TYR A 211 12.41 -1.94 22.91
N ARG A 212 12.72 -2.68 23.98
CA ARG A 212 11.92 -3.83 24.44
C ARG A 212 10.45 -3.48 24.70
N GLU A 213 10.18 -2.32 25.30
CA GLU A 213 8.83 -1.84 25.61
C GLU A 213 8.00 -1.59 24.33
N GLY A 214 8.63 -1.15 23.24
CA GLY A 214 7.96 -0.89 21.96
C GLY A 214 7.70 -2.13 21.12
N PHE A 215 8.28 -3.30 21.45
CA PHE A 215 8.17 -4.51 20.65
C PHE A 215 6.72 -5.00 20.52
N LEU A 216 6.02 -5.20 21.65
CA LEU A 216 4.64 -5.69 21.64
C LEU A 216 3.67 -4.68 21.00
N PRO A 217 3.70 -3.38 21.35
CA PRO A 217 2.84 -2.40 20.69
C PRO A 217 3.05 -2.33 19.17
N ALA A 218 4.29 -2.32 18.68
CA ALA A 218 4.57 -2.30 17.24
C ALA A 218 4.11 -3.59 16.53
N LEU A 219 4.29 -4.75 17.18
CA LEU A 219 3.81 -6.02 16.65
C LEU A 219 2.28 -6.03 16.53
N ILE A 220 1.58 -5.60 17.59
CA ILE A 220 0.12 -5.49 17.60
C ILE A 220 -0.35 -4.51 16.53
N LEU A 221 0.31 -3.36 16.38
CA LEU A 221 0.01 -2.39 15.32
C LEU A 221 0.20 -3.01 13.92
N THR A 222 1.27 -3.77 13.69
CA THR A 222 1.48 -4.46 12.42
C THR A 222 0.35 -5.44 12.11
N ILE A 223 -0.06 -6.25 13.10
CA ILE A 223 -1.17 -7.20 12.95
C ILE A 223 -2.48 -6.46 12.70
N ASN A 224 -2.78 -5.40 13.46
CA ASN A 224 -3.97 -4.58 13.27
C ASN A 224 -4.01 -3.91 11.90
N ASN A 225 -2.88 -3.48 11.35
CA ASN A 225 -2.83 -2.90 10.01
C ASN A 225 -3.09 -3.95 8.93
N ILE A 226 -2.60 -5.18 9.08
CA ILE A 226 -2.96 -6.29 8.18
C ILE A 226 -4.46 -6.56 8.24
N LEU A 227 -5.03 -6.68 9.44
CA LEU A 227 -6.46 -6.90 9.63
C LEU A 227 -7.29 -5.73 9.07
N GLY A 228 -6.86 -4.50 9.32
CA GLY A 228 -7.50 -3.28 8.84
C GLY A 228 -7.54 -3.24 7.32
N LEU A 229 -6.42 -3.49 6.65
CA LEU A 229 -6.36 -3.58 5.18
C LEU A 229 -7.35 -4.64 4.66
N ILE A 230 -7.39 -5.84 5.24
CA ILE A 230 -8.30 -6.92 4.80
C ILE A 230 -9.77 -6.52 5.01
N ILE A 231 -10.11 -5.98 6.18
CA ILE A 231 -11.47 -5.50 6.50
C ILE A 231 -11.88 -4.40 5.52
N GLY A 232 -11.01 -3.43 5.28
CA GLY A 232 -11.22 -2.35 4.33
C GLY A 232 -11.47 -2.87 2.92
N SER A 233 -10.63 -3.78 2.44
CA SER A 233 -10.82 -4.42 1.14
C SER A 233 -12.15 -5.13 1.03
N PHE A 234 -12.58 -5.85 2.08
CA PHE A 234 -13.90 -6.51 2.11
C PHE A 234 -15.05 -5.51 2.07
N LEU A 235 -14.97 -4.41 2.82
CA LEU A 235 -15.98 -3.35 2.79
C LEU A 235 -16.08 -2.73 1.40
N ALA A 236 -14.95 -2.46 0.73
CA ALA A 236 -14.96 -1.96 -0.63
C ALA A 236 -15.58 -2.95 -1.61
N LEU A 237 -15.22 -4.24 -1.54
CA LEU A 237 -15.79 -5.27 -2.42
C LEU A 237 -17.31 -5.41 -2.22
N ILE A 238 -17.78 -5.38 -0.97
CA ILE A 238 -19.23 -5.34 -0.66
C ILE A 238 -19.88 -4.09 -1.25
N SER A 239 -19.25 -2.92 -1.11
CA SER A 239 -19.78 -1.65 -1.63
C SER A 239 -19.87 -1.61 -3.16
N LEU A 240 -18.96 -2.32 -3.84
CA LEU A 240 -18.95 -2.50 -5.29
C LEU A 240 -19.94 -3.58 -5.76
N GLY A 241 -20.65 -4.25 -4.85
CA GLY A 241 -21.55 -5.36 -5.20
C GLY A 241 -20.84 -6.65 -5.61
N VAL A 242 -19.51 -6.68 -5.48
CA VAL A 242 -18.64 -7.82 -5.76
C VAL A 242 -18.75 -8.78 -4.57
N GLY A 243 -19.52 -9.85 -4.75
CA GLY A 243 -19.70 -10.90 -3.75
C GLY A 243 -19.78 -12.27 -4.40
N PRO A 244 -19.72 -13.35 -3.60
CA PRO A 244 -19.78 -14.72 -4.12
C PRO A 244 -21.16 -14.99 -4.75
N LYS A 245 -21.29 -14.71 -6.05
CA LYS A 245 -22.51 -14.97 -6.84
C LYS A 245 -22.52 -16.37 -7.45
N TRP A 246 -21.38 -17.08 -7.46
CA TRP A 246 -21.26 -18.39 -8.12
C TRP A 246 -21.16 -19.57 -7.15
N TYR A 247 -22.09 -20.50 -7.37
CA TYR A 247 -22.17 -21.92 -7.06
C TYR A 247 -22.94 -22.50 -5.87
N PHE A 248 -23.26 -21.83 -4.76
CA PHE A 248 -24.17 -22.42 -3.76
C PHE A 248 -24.96 -21.32 -3.04
N LYS A 249 -26.30 -21.47 -3.00
CA LYS A 249 -27.28 -20.69 -2.22
C LYS A 249 -26.80 -19.30 -1.78
N LYS A 250 -27.16 -18.25 -2.53
CA LYS A 250 -26.89 -16.81 -2.29
C LYS A 250 -26.96 -16.36 -0.82
N GLU A 251 -27.76 -17.03 0.00
CA GLU A 251 -27.98 -16.69 1.41
C GLU A 251 -26.98 -17.34 2.39
N GLU A 252 -26.46 -18.53 2.09
CA GLU A 252 -25.49 -19.21 2.97
C GLU A 252 -24.08 -18.61 2.80
N SER A 253 -23.66 -18.30 1.57
CA SER A 253 -22.34 -17.70 1.32
C SER A 253 -22.20 -16.27 1.86
N LYS A 254 -23.28 -15.46 1.80
CA LYS A 254 -23.29 -14.12 2.42
C LYS A 254 -23.15 -14.20 3.95
N LYS A 255 -23.83 -15.16 4.59
CA LYS A 255 -23.74 -15.37 6.04
C LYS A 255 -22.31 -15.76 6.47
N ILE A 256 -21.62 -16.57 5.67
CA ILE A 256 -20.22 -16.94 5.94
C ILE A 256 -19.30 -15.73 5.84
N LEU A 257 -19.42 -14.93 4.77
CA LEU A 257 -18.59 -13.72 4.58
C LEU A 257 -18.80 -12.70 5.70
N ILE A 258 -20.05 -12.46 6.10
CA ILE A 258 -20.38 -11.58 7.24
C ILE A 258 -19.80 -12.14 8.55
N ARG A 259 -19.90 -13.46 8.80
CA ARG A 259 -19.30 -14.08 10.00
C ARG A 259 -17.78 -13.90 10.04
N ILE A 260 -17.10 -14.08 8.91
CA ILE A 260 -15.64 -13.85 8.81
C ILE A 260 -15.33 -12.38 9.10
N LEU A 261 -16.06 -11.45 8.47
CA LEU A 261 -15.87 -10.01 8.70
C LEU A 261 -16.07 -9.63 10.17
N VAL A 262 -17.14 -10.12 10.80
CA VAL A 262 -17.42 -9.89 12.23
C VAL A 262 -16.29 -10.47 13.09
N LEU A 263 -15.81 -11.68 12.79
CA LEU A 263 -14.70 -12.29 13.52
C LEU A 263 -13.41 -11.46 13.38
N LEU A 264 -13.08 -10.97 12.19
CA LEU A 264 -11.92 -10.11 11.96
C LEU A 264 -12.03 -8.79 12.74
N VAL A 265 -13.21 -8.16 12.75
CA VAL A 265 -13.47 -6.93 13.50
C VAL A 265 -13.35 -7.18 15.00
N VAL A 266 -13.88 -8.29 15.52
CA VAL A 266 -13.75 -8.65 16.94
C VAL A 266 -12.28 -8.83 17.33
N ILE A 267 -11.50 -9.56 16.52
CA ILE A 267 -10.06 -9.73 16.77
C ILE A 267 -9.34 -8.37 16.76
N LEU A 268 -9.62 -7.52 15.77
CA LEU A 268 -9.04 -6.18 15.68
C LEU A 268 -9.36 -5.34 16.92
N VAL A 269 -10.61 -5.35 17.39
CA VAL A 269 -11.02 -4.61 18.59
C VAL A 269 -10.30 -5.14 19.84
N ILE A 270 -10.23 -6.47 20.01
CA ILE A 270 -9.52 -7.09 21.15
C ILE A 270 -8.04 -6.68 21.14
N LEU A 271 -7.38 -6.75 19.98
CA LEU A 271 -5.98 -6.34 19.83
C LEU A 271 -5.78 -4.85 20.09
N THR A 272 -6.73 -4.01 19.67
CA THR A 272 -6.69 -2.55 19.94
C THR A 272 -6.80 -2.27 21.44
N ILE A 273 -7.72 -2.92 22.14
CA ILE A 273 -7.84 -2.81 23.61
C ILE A 273 -6.57 -3.27 24.30
N LEU A 274 -5.99 -4.40 23.85
CA LEU A 274 -4.73 -4.91 24.37
C LEU A 274 -3.59 -3.92 24.16
N MET A 275 -3.52 -3.28 22.99
CA MET A 275 -2.51 -2.27 22.67
C MET A 275 -2.59 -1.05 23.60
N ASN A 276 -3.80 -0.58 23.92
CA ASN A 276 -4.01 0.56 24.82
C ASN A 276 -3.69 0.23 26.29
N LEU A 277 -3.55 -1.05 26.65
CA LEU A 277 -3.25 -1.50 28.00
C LEU A 277 -1.73 -1.67 28.25
N LEU A 278 -0.92 -1.69 27.19
CA LEU A 278 0.53 -1.85 27.21
C LEU A 278 1.25 -0.49 27.25
#